data_AF-A0A9X4BI99-F1
#
_entry.id   AF-A0A9X4BI99-F1
#
_cell.length_a   1.000
_cell.length_b   1.000
_cell.length_c   1.000
_cell.angle_alpha   90.00
_cell.angle_beta   90.00
_cell.angle_gamma   90.00
#
_symmetry.space_group_name_H-M   'P 1'
#
loop_
_entity.id
_entity.type
_entity.pdbx_description
1 polymer ?
#
loop_
_entity_poly.entity_id
_entity_poly.type
_entity_poly.pdbx_seq_one_letter_code
_entity_poly.pdbx_strand_id
1 'polypeptide(L)'
;MRRFEGKYGAGTQVVFMIEYDLEKHLVYVHDHHTTHVISPGNTVAVPGGDFYLYALVHGLLGDPSAQVGSLLDNRETGMEVLQVITPGVTQMQRTRRCDSADFSPFRGFAVDLTDADLSGVVFGAVDFRLAIVRRTRFHFAAIQHCTFGPRQLTGLDLRHAMLEKANLRAFDLTGTLLDGAALLQTNLTEATLERASLRGAQLDEAIFDRANAAGAAFDGALGVALSFAGATLTNATFERARLGQPEFAGATLAGASFKDALLGAARFAAKPQGPGAADLTGVDFDNADLMAADFTGADLTVCKMPARPPRFGRTVERRTRFVRAKLTSRFLGNDWSFIDATDAAIDIDASIESARLRAEEAILPKIVFAGRNLKGADFTRAKMQEARFGGCVLVETSFDDAMLEGADFTGANLEDANFNNAKLPSSVFAEAWLYGATFDHALLLNTNFSSAMLVQVDFRNIVGNALAGVNFARACLVSADFRNVNASPAGATRTTFSVACLAGADFSAALLGNVILTGAQLSSANGSIVVSHTWRPNGRTIYYTPTILPPARTGSDTTCPDGGRGPCSIERLRSVPVPDAWRP
;
A
#
# COMPACT_ATOMS: atom_id res chain seq x y z
N MET A 1 54.62 11.24 31.96
CA MET A 1 54.55 12.41 31.06
C MET A 1 53.61 12.16 29.90
N ARG A 2 52.74 13.11 29.56
CA ARG A 2 51.95 13.10 28.32
C ARG A 2 52.10 14.44 27.60
N ARG A 3 52.32 14.39 26.29
CA ARG A 3 52.43 15.55 25.38
C ARG A 3 51.05 15.83 24.78
N PHE A 4 50.59 17.07 24.89
CA PHE A 4 49.34 17.54 24.31
C PHE A 4 49.66 18.53 23.19
N GLU A 5 49.02 18.33 22.04
CA GLU A 5 49.16 19.21 20.88
C GLU A 5 47.76 19.67 20.46
N GLY A 6 47.55 20.99 20.47
CA GLY A 6 46.32 21.61 19.97
C GLY A 6 46.63 22.57 18.82
N LYS A 7 45.73 22.63 17.83
CA LYS A 7 45.70 23.70 16.81
C LYS A 7 44.47 24.56 17.04
N TYR A 8 44.65 25.88 17.08
CA TYR A 8 43.56 26.84 17.24
C TYR A 8 43.76 28.02 16.27
N GLY A 9 42.74 28.34 15.47
CA GLY A 9 42.83 29.38 14.44
C GLY A 9 43.90 29.11 13.36
N ALA A 10 44.28 30.15 12.62
CA ALA A 10 45.11 30.09 11.40
C ALA A 10 46.61 29.72 11.63
N GLY A 11 46.89 28.60 12.29
CA GLY A 11 48.16 27.89 12.18
C GLY A 11 49.03 27.76 13.43
N THR A 12 48.64 28.30 14.59
CA THR A 12 49.48 28.20 15.80
C THR A 12 49.30 26.85 16.49
N GLN A 13 50.39 26.08 16.59
CA GLN A 13 50.47 24.86 17.41
C GLN A 13 50.94 25.25 18.81
N VAL A 14 50.18 24.85 19.84
CA VAL A 14 50.64 24.96 21.22
C VAL A 14 50.91 23.55 21.75
N VAL A 15 52.12 23.35 22.27
CA VAL A 15 52.58 22.07 22.83
C VAL A 15 52.83 22.24 24.32
N PHE A 16 52.12 21.45 25.13
CA PHE A 16 52.38 21.36 26.57
C PHE A 16 52.69 19.91 26.95
N MET A 17 53.58 19.72 27.92
CA MET A 17 53.81 18.42 28.55
C MET A 17 53.32 18.45 29.99
N ILE A 18 52.57 17.42 30.38
CA ILE A 18 52.10 17.25 31.75
C ILE A 18 52.83 16.07 32.38
N GLU A 19 53.52 16.32 33.49
CA GLU A 19 54.18 15.34 34.34
C GLU A 19 53.47 15.26 35.70
N TYR A 20 53.38 14.05 36.25
CA TYR A 20 52.77 13.82 37.56
C TYR A 20 53.76 13.08 38.45
N ASP A 21 54.06 13.65 39.61
CA ASP A 21 54.88 13.03 40.64
C ASP A 21 53.96 12.34 41.65
N LEU A 22 53.96 11.00 41.61
CA LEU A 22 53.10 10.14 42.43
C LEU A 22 53.49 10.18 43.92
N GLU A 23 54.75 10.44 44.25
CA GLU A 23 55.22 10.47 45.65
C GLU A 23 54.95 11.83 46.31
N LYS A 24 55.01 12.92 45.53
CA LYS A 24 54.83 14.29 46.04
C LYS A 24 53.43 14.86 45.84
N HIS A 25 52.56 14.17 45.09
CA HIS A 25 51.21 14.63 44.74
C HIS A 25 51.20 16.00 44.04
N LEU A 26 52.15 16.23 43.13
CA LEU A 26 52.29 17.47 42.37
C LEU A 26 52.09 17.23 40.87
N VAL A 27 51.39 18.16 40.21
CA VAL A 27 51.31 18.22 38.75
C VAL A 27 52.32 19.26 38.25
N TYR A 28 53.14 18.87 37.27
CA TYR A 28 54.03 19.78 36.57
C TYR A 28 53.50 19.98 35.15
N VAL A 29 53.32 21.24 34.77
CA VAL A 29 52.95 21.63 33.41
C VAL A 29 54.15 22.33 32.79
N HIS A 30 54.70 21.74 31.74
CA HIS A 30 55.83 22.26 30.99
C HIS A 30 55.32 22.88 29.70
N ASP A 31 55.65 24.15 29.49
CA ASP A 31 55.55 24.81 28.18
C ASP A 31 56.94 24.93 27.54
N HIS A 32 57.07 25.69 26.44
CA HIS A 32 58.34 25.89 25.75
C HIS A 32 59.39 26.72 26.52
N HIS A 33 59.02 27.37 27.62
CA HIS A 33 59.82 28.36 28.34
C HIS A 33 59.95 28.11 29.86
N THR A 34 58.96 27.47 30.49
CA THR A 34 58.82 27.35 31.94
C THR A 34 58.12 26.06 32.39
N THR A 35 58.44 25.61 33.60
CA THR A 35 57.74 24.52 34.30
C THR A 35 56.92 25.10 35.45
N HIS A 36 55.62 24.88 35.43
CA HIS A 36 54.70 25.33 36.46
C HIS A 36 54.33 24.17 37.39
N VAL A 37 54.47 24.37 38.70
CA VAL A 37 54.13 23.38 39.73
C VAL A 37 52.75 23.71 40.28
N ILE A 38 51.83 22.74 40.22
CA ILE A 38 50.45 22.89 40.69
C ILE A 38 50.23 21.98 41.90
N SER A 39 49.91 22.60 43.04
CA SER A 39 49.52 21.91 44.27
C SER A 39 48.04 21.50 44.25
N PRO A 40 47.65 20.43 44.96
CA PRO A 40 46.25 19.99 45.05
C PRO A 40 45.32 21.11 45.54
N GLY A 41 44.19 21.32 44.86
CA GLY A 41 43.19 22.34 45.23
C GLY A 41 43.48 23.77 44.75
N ASN A 42 44.63 24.03 44.12
CA ASN A 42 44.93 25.34 43.54
C ASN A 42 44.66 25.38 42.04
N THR A 43 44.28 26.56 41.54
CA THR A 43 44.22 26.83 40.11
C THR A 43 45.38 27.74 39.72
N VAL A 44 46.12 27.36 38.68
CA VAL A 44 47.25 28.14 38.18
C VAL A 44 46.96 28.55 36.74
N ALA A 45 46.95 29.85 36.51
CA ALA A 45 46.91 30.46 35.19
C ALA A 45 48.30 30.33 34.54
N VAL A 46 48.43 29.45 33.56
CA VAL A 46 49.67 29.32 32.77
C VAL A 46 49.60 30.24 31.55
N PRO A 47 50.48 31.24 31.40
CA PRO A 47 50.42 32.17 30.28
C PRO A 47 50.94 31.51 28.99
N GLY A 48 50.09 31.42 27.97
CA GLY A 48 50.46 30.90 26.65
C GLY A 48 49.78 31.70 25.55
N GLY A 49 50.19 32.96 25.35
CA GLY A 49 49.48 33.90 24.46
C GLY A 49 48.14 34.36 25.02
N ASP A 50 47.15 34.65 24.16
CA ASP A 50 45.81 35.20 24.50
C ASP A 50 44.90 34.27 25.33
N PHE A 51 45.44 33.24 26.00
CA PHE A 51 44.67 32.26 26.77
C PHE A 51 45.27 31.99 28.15
N TYR A 52 44.37 31.64 29.09
CA TYR A 52 44.70 31.11 30.41
C TYR A 52 44.19 29.68 30.54
N LEU A 53 45.10 28.72 30.75
CA LEU A 53 44.71 27.34 31.08
C LEU A 53 44.34 27.26 32.57
N TYR A 54 43.09 26.92 32.90
CA TYR A 54 42.66 26.65 34.28
C TYR A 54 42.61 25.13 34.50
N ALA A 55 43.63 24.56 35.14
CA ALA A 55 43.65 23.16 35.55
C ALA A 55 43.13 23.02 36.99
N LEU A 56 42.01 22.32 37.19
CA LEU A 56 41.46 22.02 38.52
C LEU A 56 41.75 20.55 38.87
N VAL A 57 42.70 20.31 39.79
CA VAL A 57 43.05 18.95 40.23
C VAL A 57 42.19 18.60 41.44
N HIS A 58 41.11 17.84 41.24
CA HIS A 58 40.39 17.21 42.34
C HIS A 58 41.14 15.95 42.80
N GLY A 59 41.56 15.96 44.07
CA GLY A 59 42.33 14.89 44.69
C GLY A 59 41.57 13.57 44.73
N LEU A 60 42.27 12.49 44.42
CA LEU A 60 41.86 11.09 44.62
C LEU A 60 41.83 10.76 46.11
N LEU A 61 40.71 10.96 46.79
CA LEU A 61 40.42 10.27 48.05
C LEU A 61 38.93 9.93 48.12
N GLY A 62 38.64 8.66 48.40
CA GLY A 62 37.29 8.13 48.60
C GLY A 62 36.65 8.61 49.89
N ASP A 63 36.29 9.89 49.94
CA ASP A 63 35.48 10.48 51.01
C ASP A 63 34.13 10.97 50.40
N PRO A 64 33.00 10.31 50.72
CA PRO A 64 31.68 10.70 50.24
C PRO A 64 31.17 12.05 50.79
N SER A 65 31.94 12.74 51.64
CA SER A 65 31.48 13.92 52.39
C SER A 65 32.05 15.28 51.92
N ALA A 66 32.90 15.32 50.90
CA ALA A 66 33.43 16.58 50.37
C ALA A 66 32.36 17.33 49.53
N GLN A 67 31.59 18.21 50.17
CA GLN A 67 30.76 19.19 49.49
C GLN A 67 31.65 20.14 48.68
N VAL A 68 31.61 20.04 47.35
CA VAL A 68 32.26 21.02 46.47
C VAL A 68 31.38 22.27 46.43
N GLY A 69 31.85 23.30 47.14
CA GLY A 69 31.30 24.65 47.08
C GLY A 69 31.43 25.24 45.67
N SER A 70 30.37 25.91 45.25
CA SER A 70 30.25 26.70 44.02
C SER A 70 31.44 27.64 43.79
N LEU A 71 32.13 27.53 42.65
CA LEU A 71 33.07 28.51 42.07
C LEU A 71 33.15 28.19 40.55
N LEU A 72 33.01 29.09 39.57
CA LEU A 72 32.92 30.55 39.48
C LEU A 72 31.97 30.92 38.32
N ASP A 73 31.00 31.80 38.58
CA ASP A 73 30.27 32.56 37.54
C ASP A 73 31.20 33.71 37.13
N ASN A 74 31.72 33.71 35.90
CA ASN A 74 32.50 34.83 35.37
C ASN A 74 31.79 35.38 34.13
N ARG A 75 30.85 36.30 34.37
CA ARG A 75 29.98 36.91 33.35
C ARG A 75 30.65 37.95 32.45
N GLU A 76 31.96 38.17 32.55
CA GLU A 76 32.62 39.32 31.89
C GLU A 76 33.47 39.00 30.65
N THR A 77 33.76 37.74 30.30
CA THR A 77 34.70 37.46 29.18
C THR A 77 34.19 36.59 28.03
N GLY A 78 33.01 35.97 28.13
CA GLY A 78 32.44 35.19 27.03
C GLY A 78 33.33 34.05 26.50
N MET A 79 34.22 33.49 27.33
CA MET A 79 35.16 32.43 26.93
C MET A 79 34.74 31.05 27.41
N GLU A 80 34.85 30.06 26.52
CA GLU A 80 34.64 28.64 26.78
C GLU A 80 35.74 28.08 27.70
N VAL A 81 35.34 27.44 28.80
CA VAL A 81 36.25 26.78 29.74
C VAL A 81 36.51 25.36 29.27
N LEU A 82 37.70 25.10 28.73
CA LEU A 82 38.18 23.74 28.47
C LEU A 82 38.59 23.09 29.81
N GLN A 83 37.65 22.41 30.47
CA GLN A 83 37.96 21.67 31.70
C GLN A 83 38.77 20.42 31.33
N VAL A 84 40.09 20.48 31.51
CA VAL A 84 40.97 19.31 31.36
C VAL A 84 40.73 18.39 32.56
N ILE A 85 39.85 17.41 32.38
CA ILE A 85 39.54 16.39 33.38
C ILE A 85 40.75 15.44 33.47
N THR A 86 41.54 15.57 34.53
CA THR A 86 42.60 14.61 34.87
C THR A 86 42.01 13.22 35.17
N PRO A 87 42.76 12.12 34.95
CA PRO A 87 42.27 10.77 35.22
C PRO A 87 41.96 10.63 36.71
N GLY A 88 40.68 10.49 37.08
CA GLY A 88 40.26 10.30 38.47
C GLY A 88 38.97 11.02 38.87
N VAL A 89 38.45 11.97 38.07
CA VAL A 89 37.15 12.59 38.36
C VAL A 89 36.03 11.68 37.86
N THR A 90 35.33 11.04 38.79
CA THR A 90 34.33 9.98 38.55
C THR A 90 32.87 10.47 38.60
N GLN A 91 32.59 11.77 38.68
CA GLN A 91 31.23 12.32 38.59
C GLN A 91 31.20 13.69 37.90
N MET A 92 30.38 13.83 36.85
CA MET A 92 29.91 15.14 36.36
C MET A 92 28.61 15.50 37.09
N GLN A 93 28.68 16.34 38.14
CA GLN A 93 27.47 16.83 38.80
C GLN A 93 26.91 18.08 38.12
N ARG A 94 25.60 18.04 37.81
CA ARG A 94 24.70 19.16 37.43
C ARG A 94 25.41 20.37 36.80
N THR A 95 26.14 20.17 35.71
CA THR A 95 26.63 21.29 34.90
C THR A 95 25.48 21.83 34.06
N ARG A 96 25.23 23.13 34.15
CA ARG A 96 24.27 23.82 33.28
C ARG A 96 24.85 23.84 31.87
N ARG A 97 24.08 23.30 30.90
CA ARG A 97 24.23 23.43 29.44
C ARG A 97 25.67 23.47 28.93
N CYS A 98 26.17 22.34 28.45
CA CYS A 98 27.28 22.30 27.51
C CYS A 98 26.77 22.60 26.09
N ASP A 99 26.23 23.80 25.86
CA ASP A 99 25.98 24.24 24.48
C ASP A 99 27.37 24.30 23.77
N SER A 100 27.48 23.80 22.53
CA SER A 100 28.68 23.84 21.65
C SER A 100 29.95 23.04 21.99
N ALA A 101 29.98 22.20 23.03
CA ALA A 101 31.16 21.37 23.31
C ALA A 101 31.33 20.21 22.28
N ASP A 102 32.47 20.16 21.57
CA ASP A 102 32.82 19.07 20.65
C ASP A 102 33.66 17.99 21.36
N PHE A 103 33.05 16.84 21.62
CA PHE A 103 33.71 15.69 22.23
C PHE A 103 34.30 14.70 21.20
N SER A 104 34.28 15.03 19.91
CA SER A 104 34.82 14.15 18.85
C SER A 104 36.26 13.64 19.06
N PRO A 105 37.19 14.36 19.72
CA PRO A 105 38.52 13.81 20.00
C PRO A 105 38.58 12.85 21.19
N PHE A 106 37.51 12.68 21.98
CA PHE A 106 37.52 11.80 23.15
C PHE A 106 37.43 10.32 22.77
N ARG A 107 38.51 9.58 23.04
CA ARG A 107 38.55 8.11 22.92
C ARG A 107 38.79 7.47 24.29
N GLY A 108 37.77 6.77 24.78
CA GLY A 108 37.92 5.65 25.72
C GLY A 108 38.27 6.00 27.17
N PHE A 109 37.31 6.56 27.91
CA PHE A 109 37.34 6.52 29.38
C PHE A 109 36.02 6.01 29.94
N ALA A 110 36.08 5.29 31.06
CA ALA A 110 34.93 4.99 31.88
C ALA A 110 34.51 6.27 32.63
N VAL A 111 33.70 7.10 31.99
CA VAL A 111 33.12 8.31 32.59
C VAL A 111 31.72 7.99 33.08
N ASP A 112 31.44 8.32 34.35
CA ASP A 112 30.08 8.26 34.88
C ASP A 112 29.36 9.59 34.60
N LEU A 113 28.42 9.52 33.68
CA LEU A 113 27.53 10.58 33.22
C LEU A 113 26.12 10.41 33.80
N THR A 114 25.96 9.62 34.86
CA THR A 114 24.67 9.40 35.50
C THR A 114 24.04 10.74 35.89
N ASP A 115 22.78 10.95 35.48
CA ASP A 115 22.02 12.20 35.67
C ASP A 115 22.60 13.46 34.98
N ALA A 116 23.61 13.32 34.12
CA ALA A 116 24.17 14.45 33.37
C ALA A 116 23.19 15.00 32.32
N ASP A 117 23.24 16.32 32.09
CA ASP A 117 22.50 17.00 31.04
C ASP A 117 23.43 17.38 29.90
N LEU A 118 23.43 16.56 28.85
CA LEU A 118 24.26 16.71 27.65
C LEU A 118 23.40 17.21 26.47
N SER A 119 22.33 17.95 26.79
CA SER A 119 21.44 18.50 25.78
C SER A 119 22.19 19.50 24.88
N GLY A 120 22.01 19.40 23.56
CA GLY A 120 22.65 20.26 22.56
C GLY A 120 24.14 20.00 22.30
N VAL A 121 24.75 19.00 22.97
CA VAL A 121 26.17 18.67 22.80
C VAL A 121 26.41 17.95 21.47
N VAL A 122 27.57 18.18 20.85
CA VAL A 122 28.00 17.50 19.63
C VAL A 122 29.01 16.40 19.95
N PHE A 123 28.66 15.17 19.59
CA PHE A 123 29.46 13.96 19.69
C PHE A 123 29.66 13.38 18.29
N GLY A 124 30.87 13.53 17.73
CA GLY A 124 31.27 12.90 16.47
C GLY A 124 32.22 11.73 16.72
N ALA A 125 31.83 10.51 16.34
CA ALA A 125 32.67 9.32 16.45
C ALA A 125 33.18 8.98 17.87
N VAL A 126 32.42 9.38 18.91
CA VAL A 126 32.74 9.10 20.31
C VAL A 126 32.42 7.65 20.69
N ASP A 127 33.35 7.01 21.40
CA ASP A 127 33.16 5.65 21.93
C ASP A 127 32.65 5.69 23.38
N PHE A 128 31.34 5.52 23.54
CA PHE A 128 30.66 5.45 24.82
C PHE A 128 30.67 4.04 25.44
N ARG A 129 31.26 2.99 24.83
CA ARG A 129 31.16 1.59 25.30
C ARG A 129 31.50 1.37 26.79
N LEU A 130 32.39 2.20 27.36
CA LEU A 130 32.80 2.12 28.77
C LEU A 130 32.17 3.19 29.66
N ALA A 131 31.42 4.14 29.10
CA ALA A 131 30.73 5.19 29.86
C ALA A 131 29.51 4.65 30.63
N ILE A 132 29.17 5.26 31.75
CA ILE A 132 27.90 5.01 32.46
C ILE A 132 26.98 6.18 32.15
N VAL A 133 25.94 5.97 31.35
CA VAL A 133 25.05 7.05 30.88
C VAL A 133 23.63 6.91 31.44
N ARG A 134 23.48 6.47 32.69
CA ARG A 134 22.17 6.21 33.29
C ARG A 134 21.40 7.51 33.55
N ARG A 135 20.16 7.61 33.07
CA ARG A 135 19.33 8.83 33.20
C ARG A 135 20.01 10.10 32.66
N THR A 136 20.99 9.95 31.78
CA THR A 136 21.62 11.06 31.07
C THR A 136 20.62 11.62 30.05
N ARG A 137 20.51 12.95 29.95
CA ARG A 137 19.67 13.62 28.95
C ARG A 137 20.51 14.04 27.75
N PHE A 138 20.15 13.59 26.57
CA PHE A 138 20.79 13.95 25.29
C PHE A 138 19.83 14.75 24.39
N HIS A 139 18.93 15.52 25.00
CA HIS A 139 17.91 16.25 24.26
C HIS A 139 18.56 17.24 23.27
N PHE A 140 18.24 17.17 21.98
CA PHE A 140 18.91 17.93 20.91
C PHE A 140 20.43 17.66 20.74
N ALA A 141 21.00 16.64 21.37
CA ALA A 141 22.41 16.32 21.16
C ALA A 141 22.64 15.76 19.75
N ALA A 142 23.74 16.14 19.10
CA ALA A 142 24.16 15.55 17.84
C ALA A 142 25.09 14.36 18.13
N ILE A 143 24.60 13.14 17.96
CA ILE A 143 25.31 11.90 18.26
C ILE A 143 25.56 11.17 16.93
N GLN A 144 26.61 11.59 16.23
CA GLN A 144 26.93 11.10 14.90
C GLN A 144 28.07 10.11 14.97
N HIS A 145 27.90 8.94 14.36
CA HIS A 145 28.94 7.89 14.29
C HIS A 145 29.45 7.38 15.65
N CYS A 146 28.74 7.63 16.75
CA CYS A 146 29.12 7.15 18.08
C CYS A 146 28.85 5.64 18.26
N THR A 147 29.64 5.00 19.13
CA THR A 147 29.43 3.61 19.55
C THR A 147 29.05 3.54 21.01
N PHE A 148 27.94 2.87 21.33
CA PHE A 148 27.49 2.64 22.71
C PHE A 148 27.79 1.19 23.15
N GLY A 149 27.57 0.88 24.42
CA GLY A 149 27.58 -0.49 24.97
C GLY A 149 26.15 -1.07 25.08
N PRO A 150 25.97 -2.41 25.02
CA PRO A 150 24.70 -3.08 24.73
C PRO A 150 23.52 -2.85 25.70
N ARG A 151 23.74 -2.16 26.83
CA ARG A 151 22.71 -1.86 27.85
C ARG A 151 22.69 -0.40 28.30
N GLN A 152 23.33 0.49 27.55
CA GLN A 152 23.51 1.87 27.99
C GLN A 152 22.27 2.74 27.78
N LEU A 153 21.40 2.38 26.82
CA LEU A 153 20.38 3.29 26.33
C LEU A 153 18.99 3.06 26.93
N THR A 154 18.81 2.01 27.74
CA THR A 154 17.54 1.67 28.39
C THR A 154 16.96 2.85 29.19
N GLY A 155 15.75 3.28 28.83
CA GLY A 155 15.02 4.34 29.51
C GLY A 155 15.62 5.74 29.41
N LEU A 156 16.56 5.98 28.49
CA LEU A 156 17.15 7.30 28.30
C LEU A 156 16.23 8.28 27.60
N ASP A 157 16.47 9.57 27.85
CA ASP A 157 15.83 10.67 27.15
C ASP A 157 16.72 11.13 26.00
N LEU A 158 16.40 10.63 24.81
CA LEU A 158 17.03 10.93 23.52
C LEU A 158 16.07 11.73 22.61
N ARG A 159 15.08 12.44 23.20
CA ARG A 159 14.11 13.20 22.41
C ARG A 159 14.82 14.27 21.59
N HIS A 160 14.52 14.35 20.31
CA HIS A 160 15.16 15.24 19.34
C HIS A 160 16.68 15.06 19.18
N ALA A 161 17.26 13.96 19.64
CA ALA A 161 18.66 13.65 19.38
C ALA A 161 18.89 13.40 17.88
N MET A 162 20.05 13.81 17.36
CA MET A 162 20.47 13.48 15.99
C MET A 162 21.30 12.20 16.04
N LEU A 163 20.72 11.10 15.59
CA LEU A 163 21.31 9.75 15.58
C LEU A 163 21.53 9.25 14.14
N GLU A 164 21.64 10.17 13.20
CA GLU A 164 21.81 9.88 11.78
C GLU A 164 23.01 8.95 11.57
N LYS A 165 22.78 7.85 10.84
CA LYS A 165 23.78 6.82 10.53
C LYS A 165 24.42 6.15 11.76
N ALA A 166 23.84 6.30 12.95
CA ALA A 166 24.32 5.61 14.15
C ALA A 166 24.13 4.09 14.02
N ASN A 167 25.05 3.32 14.61
CA ASN A 167 24.95 1.87 14.68
C ASN A 167 24.46 1.45 16.07
N LEU A 168 23.17 1.14 16.15
CA LEU A 168 22.44 0.69 17.33
C LEU A 168 21.99 -0.78 17.20
N ARG A 169 22.70 -1.58 16.39
CA ARG A 169 22.41 -3.01 16.20
C ARG A 169 22.50 -3.77 17.53
N ALA A 170 21.46 -4.54 17.84
CA ALA A 170 21.36 -5.38 19.04
C ALA A 170 21.42 -4.63 20.39
N PHE A 171 21.11 -3.33 20.42
CA PHE A 171 21.05 -2.56 21.65
C PHE A 171 19.75 -2.74 22.41
N ASP A 172 19.83 -2.70 23.74
CA ASP A 172 18.67 -2.52 24.59
C ASP A 172 18.29 -1.03 24.69
N LEU A 173 17.20 -0.69 24.02
CA LEU A 173 16.52 0.61 23.97
C LEU A 173 15.15 0.54 24.67
N THR A 174 14.92 -0.44 25.55
CA THR A 174 13.64 -0.63 26.24
C THR A 174 13.22 0.66 26.96
N GLY A 175 12.01 1.15 26.67
CA GLY A 175 11.45 2.36 27.29
C GLY A 175 12.16 3.68 26.97
N THR A 176 13.07 3.71 26.00
CA THR A 176 13.81 4.93 25.61
C THR A 176 12.85 5.95 24.97
N LEU A 177 13.05 7.23 25.26
CA LEU A 177 12.30 8.33 24.65
C LEU A 177 13.10 8.90 23.46
N LEU A 178 12.65 8.60 22.26
CA LEU A 178 13.20 9.02 20.96
C LEU A 178 12.22 9.94 20.21
N ASP A 179 11.28 10.56 20.92
CA ASP A 179 10.29 11.45 20.29
C ASP A 179 10.98 12.59 19.53
N GLY A 180 10.62 12.77 18.26
CA GLY A 180 11.22 13.77 17.37
C GLY A 180 12.70 13.56 17.04
N ALA A 181 13.32 12.44 17.41
CA ALA A 181 14.72 12.15 17.09
C ALA A 181 14.93 11.93 15.58
N ALA A 182 16.12 12.28 15.09
CA ALA A 182 16.52 12.04 13.71
C ALA A 182 17.31 10.73 13.61
N LEU A 183 16.69 9.69 13.03
CA LEU A 183 17.22 8.34 12.90
C LEU A 183 17.47 7.96 11.42
N LEU A 184 17.77 8.96 10.58
CA LEU A 184 18.08 8.77 9.16
C LEU A 184 19.20 7.75 9.01
N GLN A 185 18.96 6.66 8.26
CA GLN A 185 19.93 5.58 8.01
C GLN A 185 20.49 4.93 9.28
N THR A 186 19.80 5.02 10.42
CA THR A 186 20.23 4.38 11.66
C THR A 186 20.02 2.87 11.59
N ASN A 187 21.01 2.10 12.01
CA ASN A 187 20.91 0.64 12.08
C ASN A 187 20.41 0.22 13.47
N LEU A 188 19.16 -0.23 13.55
CA LEU A 188 18.48 -0.76 14.74
C LEU A 188 18.20 -2.27 14.62
N THR A 189 18.92 -2.96 13.72
CA THR A 189 18.73 -4.39 13.49
C THR A 189 18.89 -5.17 14.80
N GLU A 190 17.98 -6.08 15.11
CA GLU A 190 17.99 -6.90 16.34
C GLU A 190 17.97 -6.11 17.66
N ALA A 191 17.72 -4.80 17.63
CA ALA A 191 17.61 -4.00 18.85
C ALA A 191 16.31 -4.31 19.63
N THR A 192 16.32 -4.11 20.94
CA THR A 192 15.13 -4.22 21.80
C THR A 192 14.58 -2.81 22.06
N LEU A 193 13.49 -2.44 21.43
CA LEU A 193 12.75 -1.18 21.59
C LEU A 193 11.42 -1.35 22.33
N GLU A 194 11.29 -2.38 23.17
CA GLU A 194 10.05 -2.63 23.90
C GLU A 194 9.58 -1.37 24.65
N ARG A 195 8.35 -0.94 24.37
CA ARG A 195 7.73 0.26 24.97
C ARG A 195 8.52 1.55 24.78
N ALA A 196 9.44 1.62 23.82
CA ALA A 196 10.12 2.86 23.45
C ALA A 196 9.14 3.85 22.79
N SER A 197 9.37 5.15 22.95
CA SER A 197 8.57 6.19 22.31
C SER A 197 9.37 6.80 21.16
N LEU A 198 8.89 6.67 19.92
CA LEU A 198 9.46 7.22 18.69
C LEU A 198 8.46 8.18 18.03
N ARG A 199 7.65 8.91 18.81
CA ARG A 199 6.59 9.73 18.26
C ARG A 199 7.16 10.91 17.49
N GLY A 200 6.70 11.11 16.27
CA GLY A 200 7.22 12.17 15.40
C GLY A 200 8.70 12.02 15.01
N ALA A 201 9.33 10.86 15.26
CA ALA A 201 10.72 10.62 14.86
C ALA A 201 10.86 10.61 13.34
N GLN A 202 12.04 11.00 12.84
CA GLN A 202 12.40 10.93 11.42
C GLN A 202 13.18 9.62 11.19
N LEU A 203 12.66 8.76 10.33
CA LEU A 203 13.06 7.35 10.20
C LEU A 203 13.48 6.99 8.77
N ASP A 204 13.75 7.98 7.92
CA ASP A 204 14.18 7.77 6.55
C ASP A 204 15.32 6.74 6.47
N GLU A 205 15.12 5.67 5.69
CA GLU A 205 16.07 4.57 5.50
C GLU A 205 16.56 3.89 6.80
N ALA A 206 15.84 4.04 7.92
CA ALA A 206 16.18 3.37 9.17
C ALA A 206 15.90 1.86 9.08
N ILE A 207 16.75 1.05 9.71
CA ILE A 207 16.68 -0.42 9.62
C ILE A 207 16.35 -1.01 10.99
N PHE A 208 15.10 -1.45 11.19
CA PHE A 208 14.58 -2.14 12.38
C PHE A 208 14.45 -3.66 12.17
N ASP A 209 15.16 -4.22 11.19
CA ASP A 209 15.06 -5.65 10.86
C ASP A 209 15.27 -6.53 12.09
N ARG A 210 14.35 -7.47 12.33
CA ARG A 210 14.38 -8.38 13.50
C ARG A 210 14.45 -7.69 14.87
N ALA A 211 14.17 -6.40 14.95
CA ALA A 211 14.09 -5.68 16.22
C ALA A 211 12.87 -6.14 17.02
N ASN A 212 12.97 -6.13 18.34
CA ASN A 212 11.83 -6.31 19.24
C ASN A 212 11.29 -4.96 19.67
N ALA A 213 10.27 -4.46 18.99
CA ALA A 213 9.61 -3.18 19.24
C ALA A 213 8.17 -3.38 19.74
N ALA A 214 7.93 -4.42 20.54
CA ALA A 214 6.62 -4.67 21.13
C ALA A 214 6.16 -3.49 22.00
N GLY A 215 4.93 -3.00 21.75
CA GLY A 215 4.35 -1.85 22.46
C GLY A 215 5.07 -0.51 22.22
N ALA A 216 6.00 -0.43 21.26
CA ALA A 216 6.65 0.82 20.91
C ALA A 216 5.67 1.79 20.21
N ALA A 217 5.86 3.09 20.42
CA ALA A 217 4.98 4.13 19.89
C ALA A 217 5.65 4.94 18.77
N PHE A 218 5.24 4.72 17.53
CA PHE A 218 5.68 5.43 16.32
C PHE A 218 4.65 6.47 15.85
N ASP A 219 3.76 6.93 16.73
CA ASP A 219 2.68 7.86 16.36
C ASP A 219 3.23 9.13 15.72
N GLY A 220 2.72 9.49 14.55
CA GLY A 220 3.16 10.67 13.79
C GLY A 220 4.60 10.61 13.26
N ALA A 221 5.30 9.47 13.36
CA ALA A 221 6.64 9.31 12.79
C ALA A 221 6.63 9.53 11.27
N LEU A 222 7.76 10.00 10.73
CA LEU A 222 7.95 10.34 9.33
C LEU A 222 9.10 9.50 8.78
N GLY A 223 8.99 9.02 7.55
CA GLY A 223 10.16 8.45 6.88
C GLY A 223 9.82 7.79 5.55
N VAL A 224 10.84 7.59 4.72
CA VAL A 224 10.74 6.84 3.48
C VAL A 224 11.73 5.67 3.48
N ALA A 225 11.35 4.54 2.88
CA ALA A 225 12.20 3.37 2.65
C ALA A 225 12.84 2.74 3.92
N LEU A 226 12.16 2.86 5.06
CA LEU A 226 12.52 2.17 6.30
C LEU A 226 12.10 0.69 6.28
N SER A 227 12.82 -0.14 7.04
CA SER A 227 12.59 -1.58 7.10
C SER A 227 12.31 -2.07 8.51
N PHE A 228 11.26 -2.87 8.65
CA PHE A 228 10.86 -3.63 9.84
C PHE A 228 10.83 -5.14 9.54
N ALA A 229 11.64 -5.62 8.59
CA ALA A 229 11.56 -7.00 8.13
C ALA A 229 11.83 -7.98 9.28
N GLY A 230 10.88 -8.87 9.56
CA GLY A 230 10.98 -9.83 10.67
C GLY A 230 10.94 -9.22 12.07
N ALA A 231 10.60 -7.94 12.22
CA ALA A 231 10.52 -7.27 13.53
C ALA A 231 9.29 -7.73 14.33
N THR A 232 9.40 -7.73 15.66
CA THR A 232 8.24 -7.89 16.55
C THR A 232 7.66 -6.52 16.85
N LEU A 233 6.43 -6.27 16.39
CA LEU A 233 5.69 -5.01 16.51
C LEU A 233 4.33 -5.22 17.21
N THR A 234 4.22 -6.26 18.02
CA THR A 234 2.99 -6.58 18.77
C THR A 234 2.53 -5.38 19.59
N ASN A 235 1.27 -4.97 19.41
CA ASN A 235 0.66 -3.80 20.05
C ASN A 235 1.42 -2.46 19.85
N ALA A 236 2.29 -2.36 18.83
CA ALA A 236 2.92 -1.10 18.49
C ALA A 236 1.92 -0.12 17.84
N THR A 237 2.11 1.17 18.04
CA THR A 237 1.23 2.19 17.45
C THR A 237 1.96 2.99 16.37
N PHE A 238 1.28 3.22 15.25
CA PHE A 238 1.75 4.01 14.10
C PHE A 238 0.70 5.05 13.73
N GLU A 239 -0.09 5.52 14.69
CA GLU A 239 -1.25 6.36 14.39
C GLU A 239 -0.81 7.67 13.78
N ARG A 240 -1.42 8.04 12.64
CA ARG A 240 -1.07 9.24 11.86
C ARG A 240 0.41 9.30 11.43
N ALA A 241 1.14 8.19 11.45
CA ALA A 241 2.49 8.11 10.90
C ALA A 241 2.45 8.32 9.38
N ARG A 242 3.53 8.88 8.80
CA ARG A 242 3.66 9.10 7.36
C ARG A 242 4.90 8.36 6.86
N LEU A 243 4.69 7.11 6.47
CA LEU A 243 5.73 6.18 6.08
C LEU A 243 5.59 5.83 4.59
N GLY A 244 6.52 6.31 3.78
CA GLY A 244 6.62 5.95 2.37
C GLY A 244 7.44 4.69 2.18
N GLN A 245 6.93 3.70 1.46
CA GLN A 245 7.61 2.45 1.16
C GLN A 245 8.15 1.67 2.39
N PRO A 246 7.42 1.58 3.53
CA PRO A 246 7.88 0.77 4.65
C PRO A 246 7.85 -0.73 4.32
N GLU A 247 8.87 -1.46 4.75
CA GLU A 247 8.94 -2.92 4.62
C GLU A 247 8.53 -3.62 5.92
N PHE A 248 7.47 -4.43 5.87
CA PHE A 248 6.95 -5.21 6.99
C PHE A 248 7.01 -6.72 6.74
N ALA A 249 7.66 -7.21 5.67
CA ALA A 249 7.74 -8.65 5.39
C ALA A 249 8.16 -9.47 6.62
N GLY A 250 7.29 -10.40 7.00
CA GLY A 250 7.36 -11.31 8.15
C GLY A 250 7.50 -10.65 9.51
N ALA A 251 7.18 -9.36 9.63
CA ALA A 251 6.99 -8.73 10.91
C ALA A 251 5.76 -9.34 11.63
N THR A 252 5.83 -9.41 12.96
CA THR A 252 4.68 -9.74 13.80
C THR A 252 3.97 -8.44 14.18
N LEU A 253 2.84 -8.14 13.54
CA LEU A 253 2.07 -6.92 13.77
C LEU A 253 0.85 -7.15 14.68
N ALA A 254 0.80 -8.25 15.43
CA ALA A 254 -0.38 -8.62 16.20
C ALA A 254 -0.87 -7.47 17.10
N GLY A 255 -2.10 -6.98 16.87
CA GLY A 255 -2.70 -5.87 17.61
C GLY A 255 -2.11 -4.47 17.33
N ALA A 256 -1.23 -4.31 16.33
CA ALA A 256 -0.67 -3.02 15.97
C ALA A 256 -1.74 -2.06 15.39
N SER A 257 -1.58 -0.76 15.61
CA SER A 257 -2.50 0.27 15.10
C SER A 257 -1.86 1.11 14.02
N PHE A 258 -2.43 1.11 12.82
CA PHE A 258 -2.10 2.00 11.69
C PHE A 258 -3.21 3.01 11.42
N LYS A 259 -4.03 3.30 12.43
CA LYS A 259 -5.16 4.22 12.29
C LYS A 259 -4.72 5.58 11.75
N ASP A 260 -5.41 6.05 10.72
CA ASP A 260 -5.14 7.32 10.02
C ASP A 260 -3.68 7.46 9.49
N ALA A 261 -2.92 6.36 9.39
CA ALA A 261 -1.54 6.39 8.90
C ALA A 261 -1.47 6.49 7.37
N LEU A 262 -0.42 7.11 6.85
CA LEU A 262 -0.09 7.13 5.43
C LEU A 262 1.01 6.11 5.15
N LEU A 263 0.64 4.98 4.54
CA LEU A 263 1.49 3.80 4.31
C LEU A 263 1.67 3.54 2.80
N GLY A 264 1.93 4.61 2.05
CA GLY A 264 2.04 4.52 0.60
C GLY A 264 3.15 3.54 0.19
N ALA A 265 2.82 2.58 -0.67
CA ALA A 265 3.73 1.52 -1.12
C ALA A 265 4.30 0.63 0.00
N ALA A 266 3.60 0.49 1.12
CA ALA A 266 3.96 -0.44 2.18
C ALA A 266 3.97 -1.90 1.70
N ARG A 267 4.94 -2.69 2.17
CA ARG A 267 5.11 -4.08 1.78
C ARG A 267 4.84 -5.00 2.96
N PHE A 268 3.77 -5.78 2.89
CA PHE A 268 3.42 -6.82 3.88
C PHE A 268 3.66 -8.24 3.35
N ALA A 269 3.84 -8.36 2.03
CA ALA A 269 4.01 -9.62 1.32
C ALA A 269 5.31 -10.35 1.68
N ALA A 270 5.27 -11.68 1.58
CA ALA A 270 6.46 -12.53 1.70
C ALA A 270 7.48 -12.24 0.58
N LYS A 271 8.77 -12.39 0.90
CA LYS A 271 9.85 -12.35 -0.11
C LYS A 271 10.19 -13.79 -0.56
N PRO A 272 10.46 -14.05 -1.86
CA PRO A 272 10.80 -15.39 -2.37
C PRO A 272 11.96 -16.09 -1.66
N GLN A 273 12.89 -15.31 -1.09
CA GLN A 273 14.05 -15.79 -0.33
C GLN A 273 14.22 -15.02 0.98
N GLY A 274 13.09 -14.60 1.59
CA GLY A 274 13.11 -13.81 2.80
C GLY A 274 12.03 -14.22 3.80
N PRO A 275 11.72 -13.36 4.78
CA PRO A 275 10.71 -13.66 5.77
C PRO A 275 9.32 -13.80 5.10
N GLY A 276 8.41 -14.52 5.77
CA GLY A 276 7.06 -14.80 5.29
C GLY A 276 6.20 -13.54 5.14
N ALA A 277 4.89 -13.69 4.90
CA ALA A 277 3.98 -12.55 4.97
C ALA A 277 3.92 -12.03 6.41
N ALA A 278 3.65 -10.74 6.60
CA ALA A 278 3.44 -10.17 7.92
C ALA A 278 2.24 -10.84 8.63
N ASP A 279 2.33 -11.04 9.94
CA ASP A 279 1.19 -11.46 10.76
C ASP A 279 0.32 -10.24 11.05
N LEU A 280 -0.87 -10.19 10.43
CA LEU A 280 -1.81 -9.07 10.52
C LEU A 280 -2.91 -9.27 11.58
N THR A 281 -2.75 -10.23 12.49
CA THR A 281 -3.77 -10.57 13.49
C THR A 281 -4.16 -9.35 14.34
N GLY A 282 -5.41 -8.93 14.29
CA GLY A 282 -5.94 -7.81 15.06
C GLY A 282 -5.39 -6.44 14.68
N VAL A 283 -4.69 -6.31 13.55
CA VAL A 283 -4.17 -5.02 13.08
C VAL A 283 -5.30 -4.06 12.76
N ASP A 284 -5.17 -2.81 13.21
CA ASP A 284 -6.14 -1.73 12.93
C ASP A 284 -5.69 -0.89 11.73
N PHE A 285 -6.39 -0.98 10.61
CA PHE A 285 -6.18 -0.16 9.41
C PHE A 285 -7.24 0.94 9.24
N ASP A 286 -7.97 1.32 10.29
CA ASP A 286 -9.05 2.31 10.19
C ASP A 286 -8.58 3.62 9.53
N ASN A 287 -9.17 3.94 8.37
CA ASN A 287 -8.84 5.10 7.54
C ASN A 287 -7.34 5.22 7.14
N ALA A 288 -6.59 4.12 7.14
CA ALA A 288 -5.22 4.10 6.65
C ALA A 288 -5.16 4.34 5.13
N ASP A 289 -4.13 5.03 4.65
CA ASP A 289 -3.81 5.11 3.23
C ASP A 289 -2.86 3.98 2.84
N LEU A 290 -3.38 3.04 2.06
CA LEU A 290 -2.71 1.84 1.55
C LEU A 290 -2.50 1.90 0.02
N MET A 291 -2.43 3.11 -0.55
CA MET A 291 -2.12 3.29 -1.98
C MET A 291 -0.80 2.60 -2.33
N ALA A 292 -0.81 1.80 -3.40
CA ALA A 292 0.32 1.01 -3.87
C ALA A 292 0.86 -0.04 -2.89
N ALA A 293 0.18 -0.30 -1.76
CA ALA A 293 0.63 -1.30 -0.80
C ALA A 293 0.53 -2.71 -1.38
N ASP A 294 1.39 -3.61 -0.90
CA ASP A 294 1.49 -5.00 -1.33
C ASP A 294 1.15 -5.97 -0.20
N PHE A 295 -0.03 -6.58 -0.31
CA PHE A 295 -0.56 -7.60 0.58
C PHE A 295 -0.50 -9.00 -0.06
N THR A 296 0.36 -9.23 -1.05
CA THR A 296 0.44 -10.52 -1.75
C THR A 296 0.58 -11.69 -0.76
N GLY A 297 -0.39 -12.60 -0.76
CA GLY A 297 -0.45 -13.77 0.12
C GLY A 297 -0.81 -13.51 1.58
N ALA A 298 -1.15 -12.28 1.95
CA ALA A 298 -1.53 -11.94 3.33
C ALA A 298 -2.96 -12.37 3.66
N ASP A 299 -3.20 -12.66 4.94
CA ASP A 299 -4.54 -12.88 5.47
C ASP A 299 -5.03 -11.61 6.15
N LEU A 300 -5.97 -10.89 5.53
CA LEU A 300 -6.61 -9.70 6.08
C LEU A 300 -7.91 -10.02 6.81
N THR A 301 -8.37 -11.28 6.81
CA THR A 301 -9.59 -11.68 7.55
C THR A 301 -9.39 -11.68 9.06
N VAL A 302 -8.12 -11.71 9.51
CA VAL A 302 -7.73 -11.63 10.91
C VAL A 302 -7.54 -10.21 11.41
N CYS A 303 -7.58 -9.20 10.53
CA CYS A 303 -7.46 -7.79 10.91
C CYS A 303 -8.68 -7.33 11.72
N LYS A 304 -8.50 -6.25 12.49
CA LYS A 304 -9.63 -5.54 13.08
C LYS A 304 -10.46 -4.91 11.97
N MET A 305 -11.78 -5.05 12.06
CA MET A 305 -12.69 -4.47 11.08
C MET A 305 -12.65 -2.93 11.14
N PRO A 306 -12.26 -2.24 10.06
CA PRO A 306 -12.23 -0.78 10.03
C PRO A 306 -13.66 -0.23 10.06
N ALA A 307 -13.87 0.84 10.83
CA ALA A 307 -15.12 1.60 10.79
C ALA A 307 -15.17 2.49 9.53
N ARG A 308 -14.00 2.97 9.09
CA ARG A 308 -13.77 3.69 7.84
C ARG A 308 -12.82 2.86 6.98
N PRO A 309 -13.28 2.35 5.81
CA PRO A 309 -12.45 1.55 4.93
C PRO A 309 -11.10 2.23 4.62
N PRO A 310 -10.00 1.47 4.51
CA PRO A 310 -8.73 2.00 4.06
C PRO A 310 -8.85 2.57 2.65
N ARG A 311 -7.91 3.45 2.28
CA ARG A 311 -7.85 4.00 0.93
C ARG A 311 -6.86 3.20 0.09
N PHE A 312 -7.29 2.80 -1.10
CA PHE A 312 -6.46 2.05 -2.03
C PHE A 312 -5.99 2.93 -3.21
N GLY A 313 -5.32 2.29 -4.16
CA GLY A 313 -4.85 2.91 -5.40
C GLY A 313 -5.88 3.78 -6.10
N ARG A 314 -5.40 4.83 -6.76
CA ARG A 314 -6.23 5.75 -7.58
C ARG A 314 -5.75 5.88 -9.02
N THR A 315 -4.66 5.19 -9.34
CA THR A 315 -4.06 5.15 -10.69
C THR A 315 -3.51 3.75 -10.92
N VAL A 316 -3.26 3.41 -12.18
CA VAL A 316 -2.72 2.10 -12.57
C VAL A 316 -1.34 1.85 -11.96
N GLU A 317 -0.51 2.90 -11.83
CA GLU A 317 0.85 2.84 -11.29
C GLU A 317 0.87 2.69 -9.76
N ARG A 318 -0.18 3.14 -9.08
CA ARG A 318 -0.30 3.08 -7.61
C ARG A 318 -1.32 2.03 -7.15
N ARG A 319 -1.47 0.96 -7.93
CA ARG A 319 -2.38 -0.16 -7.67
C ARG A 319 -2.05 -0.87 -6.36
N THR A 320 -3.04 -1.01 -5.47
CA THR A 320 -2.89 -1.81 -4.25
C THR A 320 -3.02 -3.29 -4.61
N ARG A 321 -2.09 -4.12 -4.14
CA ARG A 321 -1.99 -5.53 -4.52
C ARG A 321 -2.51 -6.45 -3.41
N PHE A 322 -3.48 -7.28 -3.76
CA PHE A 322 -4.08 -8.34 -2.94
C PHE A 322 -3.90 -9.72 -3.58
N VAL A 323 -2.85 -9.91 -4.39
CA VAL A 323 -2.64 -11.15 -5.13
C VAL A 323 -2.54 -12.34 -4.18
N ARG A 324 -3.40 -13.36 -4.34
CA ARG A 324 -3.50 -14.53 -3.43
C ARG A 324 -3.78 -14.17 -1.95
N ALA A 325 -4.27 -12.97 -1.68
CA ALA A 325 -4.63 -12.56 -0.32
C ALA A 325 -6.01 -13.12 0.07
N LYS A 326 -6.29 -13.17 1.37
CA LYS A 326 -7.64 -13.45 1.90
C LYS A 326 -8.20 -12.20 2.52
N LEU A 327 -9.43 -11.84 2.19
CA LEU A 327 -10.06 -10.61 2.68
C LEU A 327 -11.58 -10.69 2.56
N THR A 328 -12.28 -9.74 3.19
CA THR A 328 -13.72 -9.59 3.02
C THR A 328 -14.02 -8.32 2.22
N SER A 329 -15.09 -8.35 1.44
CA SER A 329 -15.65 -7.19 0.75
C SER A 329 -15.82 -5.97 1.68
N ARG A 330 -16.25 -6.20 2.92
CA ARG A 330 -16.39 -5.15 3.94
C ARG A 330 -15.07 -4.44 4.25
N PHE A 331 -13.92 -5.12 4.17
CA PHE A 331 -12.61 -4.48 4.38
C PHE A 331 -12.30 -3.50 3.26
N LEU A 332 -12.68 -3.84 2.03
CA LEU A 332 -12.49 -2.99 0.86
C LEU A 332 -13.47 -1.81 0.81
N GLY A 333 -14.65 -1.95 1.43
CA GLY A 333 -15.75 -1.01 1.25
C GLY A 333 -16.29 -1.08 -0.18
N ASN A 334 -16.70 0.07 -0.74
CA ASN A 334 -17.35 0.13 -2.06
C ASN A 334 -16.45 0.70 -3.17
N ASP A 335 -15.19 1.01 -2.87
CA ASP A 335 -14.23 1.51 -3.87
C ASP A 335 -13.05 0.53 -4.02
N TRP A 336 -13.19 -0.32 -5.02
CA TRP A 336 -12.25 -1.36 -5.43
C TRP A 336 -11.45 -0.90 -6.66
N SER A 337 -11.55 0.38 -7.02
CA SER A 337 -10.86 0.91 -8.19
C SER A 337 -9.36 0.73 -8.01
N PHE A 338 -8.66 0.37 -9.10
CA PHE A 338 -7.21 0.20 -9.10
C PHE A 338 -6.68 -0.78 -8.01
N ILE A 339 -7.40 -1.87 -7.71
CA ILE A 339 -6.84 -2.99 -6.94
C ILE A 339 -6.38 -4.13 -7.86
N ASP A 340 -5.41 -4.93 -7.42
CA ASP A 340 -5.05 -6.22 -8.02
C ASP A 340 -5.48 -7.36 -7.10
N ALA A 341 -6.59 -8.01 -7.41
CA ALA A 341 -7.10 -9.15 -6.65
C ALA A 341 -6.89 -10.48 -7.38
N THR A 342 -5.84 -10.59 -8.21
CA THR A 342 -5.52 -11.84 -8.91
C THR A 342 -5.39 -13.00 -7.92
N ASP A 343 -6.21 -14.04 -8.09
CA ASP A 343 -6.29 -15.22 -7.22
C ASP A 343 -6.59 -14.92 -5.73
N ALA A 344 -7.14 -13.74 -5.42
CA ALA A 344 -7.55 -13.40 -4.06
C ALA A 344 -8.80 -14.17 -3.64
N ALA A 345 -8.85 -14.63 -2.40
CA ALA A 345 -10.06 -15.16 -1.78
C ALA A 345 -10.82 -14.02 -1.09
N ILE A 346 -11.76 -13.42 -1.83
CA ILE A 346 -12.62 -12.35 -1.31
C ILE A 346 -13.95 -12.94 -0.85
N ASP A 347 -14.24 -12.87 0.44
CA ASP A 347 -15.57 -13.17 0.98
C ASP A 347 -16.52 -11.99 0.70
N ILE A 348 -17.45 -12.21 -0.23
CA ILE A 348 -18.40 -11.20 -0.69
C ILE A 348 -19.72 -11.31 0.09
N ASP A 349 -19.95 -10.34 0.97
CA ASP A 349 -21.19 -10.19 1.74
C ASP A 349 -22.08 -9.08 1.16
N ALA A 350 -23.22 -8.81 1.79
CA ALA A 350 -24.18 -7.80 1.34
C ALA A 350 -23.67 -6.35 1.49
N SER A 351 -22.46 -6.11 2.02
CA SER A 351 -21.92 -4.75 2.19
C SER A 351 -21.80 -4.00 0.87
N ILE A 352 -21.51 -4.72 -0.23
CA ILE A 352 -21.37 -4.16 -1.58
C ILE A 352 -22.70 -3.75 -2.23
N GLU A 353 -23.83 -4.16 -1.63
CA GLU A 353 -25.17 -3.88 -2.17
C GLU A 353 -25.74 -2.56 -1.60
N SER A 354 -25.10 -2.00 -0.56
CA SER A 354 -25.55 -0.80 0.15
C SER A 354 -25.27 0.51 -0.60
N ALA A 355 -24.32 0.48 -1.54
CA ALA A 355 -23.99 1.62 -2.39
C ALA A 355 -23.43 1.13 -3.72
N ARG A 356 -23.28 2.07 -4.68
CA ARG A 356 -22.65 1.79 -5.97
C ARG A 356 -21.21 1.29 -5.77
N LEU A 357 -20.97 0.04 -6.13
CA LEU A 357 -19.62 -0.54 -6.21
C LEU A 357 -18.85 0.13 -7.36
N ARG A 358 -17.67 0.67 -7.04
CA ARG A 358 -16.71 1.17 -8.03
C ARG A 358 -15.55 0.21 -8.10
N ALA A 359 -15.24 -0.27 -9.29
CA ALA A 359 -14.16 -1.19 -9.58
C ALA A 359 -13.49 -0.81 -10.91
N GLU A 360 -13.41 0.49 -11.19
CA GLU A 360 -12.75 1.02 -12.37
C GLU A 360 -11.29 0.55 -12.40
N GLU A 361 -10.85 0.06 -13.57
CA GLU A 361 -9.48 -0.42 -13.78
C GLU A 361 -9.08 -1.56 -12.83
N ALA A 362 -9.99 -2.18 -12.08
CA ALA A 362 -9.66 -3.23 -11.12
C ALA A 362 -9.25 -4.53 -11.85
N ILE A 363 -8.37 -5.32 -11.23
CA ILE A 363 -8.01 -6.66 -11.72
C ILE A 363 -8.68 -7.68 -10.80
N LEU A 364 -9.77 -8.27 -11.28
CA LEU A 364 -10.67 -9.16 -10.54
C LEU A 364 -10.96 -10.45 -11.34
N PRO A 365 -9.94 -11.18 -11.84
CA PRO A 365 -10.19 -12.42 -12.58
C PRO A 365 -10.90 -13.43 -11.67
N LYS A 366 -11.86 -14.19 -12.24
CA LYS A 366 -12.59 -15.27 -11.57
C LYS A 366 -13.39 -14.86 -10.32
N ILE A 367 -13.60 -13.56 -10.11
CA ILE A 367 -14.40 -13.06 -9.00
C ILE A 367 -15.85 -13.56 -9.08
N VAL A 368 -16.47 -13.85 -7.93
CA VAL A 368 -17.81 -14.44 -7.88
C VAL A 368 -18.78 -13.49 -7.18
N PHE A 369 -19.64 -12.84 -7.98
CA PHE A 369 -20.72 -11.96 -7.52
C PHE A 369 -22.10 -12.61 -7.58
N ALA A 370 -22.21 -13.89 -7.94
CA ALA A 370 -23.48 -14.54 -8.26
C ALA A 370 -24.65 -14.21 -7.29
N GLY A 371 -25.79 -13.82 -7.86
CA GLY A 371 -27.02 -13.48 -7.14
C GLY A 371 -27.04 -12.12 -6.43
N ARG A 372 -25.98 -11.31 -6.52
CA ARG A 372 -25.87 -10.02 -5.81
C ARG A 372 -26.57 -8.88 -6.55
N ASN A 373 -26.99 -7.87 -5.79
CA ASN A 373 -27.46 -6.61 -6.36
C ASN A 373 -26.32 -5.62 -6.53
N LEU A 374 -25.93 -5.41 -7.79
CA LEU A 374 -24.86 -4.52 -8.22
C LEU A 374 -25.39 -3.43 -9.17
N LYS A 375 -26.65 -2.99 -8.95
CA LYS A 375 -27.27 -1.93 -9.75
C LYS A 375 -26.36 -0.70 -9.81
N GLY A 376 -26.09 -0.23 -11.03
CA GLY A 376 -25.30 0.96 -11.31
C GLY A 376 -23.81 0.81 -11.01
N ALA A 377 -23.31 -0.40 -10.72
CA ALA A 377 -21.90 -0.63 -10.47
C ALA A 377 -21.02 -0.17 -11.65
N ASP A 378 -19.75 0.11 -11.35
CA ASP A 378 -18.79 0.60 -12.33
C ASP A 378 -17.61 -0.36 -12.46
N PHE A 379 -17.58 -1.10 -13.56
CA PHE A 379 -16.50 -2.01 -13.94
C PHE A 379 -15.76 -1.52 -15.18
N THR A 380 -15.80 -0.20 -15.44
CA THR A 380 -15.15 0.40 -16.60
C THR A 380 -13.65 0.05 -16.62
N ARG A 381 -13.17 -0.47 -17.76
CA ARG A 381 -11.78 -0.94 -17.97
C ARG A 381 -11.30 -2.02 -16.98
N ALA A 382 -12.20 -2.66 -16.23
CA ALA A 382 -11.84 -3.72 -15.30
C ALA A 382 -11.40 -4.99 -16.04
N LYS A 383 -10.46 -5.74 -15.46
CA LYS A 383 -10.03 -7.07 -15.94
C LYS A 383 -10.74 -8.14 -15.13
N MET A 384 -11.71 -8.81 -15.73
CA MET A 384 -12.67 -9.69 -15.06
C MET A 384 -12.87 -11.00 -15.85
N GLN A 385 -11.78 -11.53 -16.40
CA GLN A 385 -11.82 -12.81 -17.12
C GLN A 385 -12.40 -13.90 -16.21
N GLU A 386 -13.31 -14.70 -16.77
CA GLU A 386 -14.01 -15.80 -16.06
C GLU A 386 -14.78 -15.37 -14.80
N ALA A 387 -15.10 -14.08 -14.65
CA ALA A 387 -15.91 -13.59 -13.53
C ALA A 387 -17.35 -14.15 -13.60
N ARG A 388 -17.96 -14.38 -12.43
CA ARG A 388 -19.28 -14.99 -12.30
C ARG A 388 -20.29 -14.00 -11.75
N PHE A 389 -21.22 -13.60 -12.61
CA PHE A 389 -22.34 -12.71 -12.39
C PHE A 389 -23.71 -13.41 -12.49
N GLY A 390 -23.76 -14.74 -12.53
CA GLY A 390 -25.02 -15.47 -12.67
C GLY A 390 -26.08 -15.03 -11.66
N GLY A 391 -27.30 -14.74 -12.12
CA GLY A 391 -28.40 -14.28 -11.26
C GLY A 391 -28.28 -12.86 -10.70
N CYS A 392 -27.25 -12.09 -11.04
CA CYS A 392 -27.06 -10.75 -10.47
C CYS A 392 -28.09 -9.73 -10.99
N VAL A 393 -28.31 -8.68 -10.20
CA VAL A 393 -28.97 -7.44 -10.66
C VAL A 393 -27.87 -6.45 -11.05
N LEU A 394 -27.75 -6.19 -12.35
CA LEU A 394 -26.72 -5.36 -13.00
C LEU A 394 -27.35 -4.26 -13.87
N VAL A 395 -28.50 -3.75 -13.41
CA VAL A 395 -29.21 -2.67 -14.09
C VAL A 395 -28.35 -1.41 -14.12
N GLU A 396 -28.24 -0.73 -15.25
CA GLU A 396 -27.43 0.49 -15.43
C GLU A 396 -25.92 0.30 -15.10
N THR A 397 -25.42 -0.93 -15.06
CA THR A 397 -24.01 -1.22 -14.75
C THR A 397 -23.11 -0.91 -15.95
N SER A 398 -21.95 -0.28 -15.69
CA SER A 398 -20.94 -0.03 -16.73
C SER A 398 -19.91 -1.16 -16.79
N PHE A 399 -19.76 -1.75 -17.97
CA PHE A 399 -18.69 -2.66 -18.37
C PHE A 399 -17.90 -2.09 -19.56
N ASP A 400 -17.94 -0.77 -19.77
CA ASP A 400 -17.24 -0.11 -20.87
C ASP A 400 -15.74 -0.44 -20.86
N ASP A 401 -15.20 -0.86 -22.01
CA ASP A 401 -13.81 -1.32 -22.17
C ASP A 401 -13.37 -2.49 -21.24
N ALA A 402 -14.29 -3.18 -20.56
CA ALA A 402 -13.95 -4.26 -19.64
C ALA A 402 -13.43 -5.52 -20.36
N MET A 403 -12.53 -6.26 -19.72
CA MET A 403 -12.07 -7.57 -20.19
C MET A 403 -12.88 -8.68 -19.51
N LEU A 404 -13.81 -9.27 -20.25
CA LEU A 404 -14.83 -10.21 -19.76
C LEU A 404 -14.78 -11.56 -20.52
N GLU A 405 -13.61 -11.94 -21.02
CA GLU A 405 -13.41 -13.24 -21.67
C GLU A 405 -13.84 -14.38 -20.74
N GLY A 406 -14.76 -15.23 -21.22
CA GLY A 406 -15.30 -16.35 -20.46
C GLY A 406 -16.18 -15.97 -19.25
N ALA A 407 -16.56 -14.70 -19.07
CA ALA A 407 -17.40 -14.28 -17.96
C ALA A 407 -18.83 -14.86 -18.07
N ASP A 408 -19.45 -15.16 -16.92
CA ASP A 408 -20.76 -15.79 -16.83
C ASP A 408 -21.80 -14.82 -16.25
N PHE A 409 -22.77 -14.42 -17.08
CA PHE A 409 -23.93 -13.58 -16.77
C PHE A 409 -25.24 -14.37 -16.85
N THR A 410 -25.21 -15.70 -16.69
CA THR A 410 -26.40 -16.55 -16.84
C THR A 410 -27.53 -16.09 -15.94
N GLY A 411 -28.70 -15.82 -16.51
CA GLY A 411 -29.87 -15.36 -15.78
C GLY A 411 -29.63 -14.06 -15.00
N ALA A 412 -28.73 -13.18 -15.44
CA ALA A 412 -28.55 -11.86 -14.84
C ALA A 412 -29.54 -10.83 -15.40
N ASN A 413 -29.90 -9.84 -14.60
CA ASN A 413 -30.65 -8.67 -15.05
C ASN A 413 -29.70 -7.55 -15.46
N LEU A 414 -29.55 -7.31 -16.76
CA LEU A 414 -28.63 -6.38 -17.40
C LEU A 414 -29.39 -5.26 -18.14
N GLU A 415 -30.55 -4.87 -17.63
CA GLU A 415 -31.32 -3.75 -18.20
C GLU A 415 -30.49 -2.47 -18.22
N ASP A 416 -30.40 -1.83 -19.38
CA ASP A 416 -29.61 -0.61 -19.62
C ASP A 416 -28.11 -0.75 -19.24
N ALA A 417 -27.56 -1.97 -19.21
CA ALA A 417 -26.14 -2.19 -18.98
C ALA A 417 -25.29 -1.78 -20.19
N ASN A 418 -24.12 -1.19 -19.93
CA ASN A 418 -23.22 -0.71 -20.99
C ASN A 418 -22.05 -1.70 -21.20
N PHE A 419 -22.00 -2.37 -22.34
CA PHE A 419 -20.90 -3.25 -22.77
C PHE A 419 -20.11 -2.66 -23.95
N ASN A 420 -20.15 -1.34 -24.15
CA ASN A 420 -19.41 -0.71 -25.23
C ASN A 420 -17.90 -1.01 -25.11
N ASN A 421 -17.25 -1.30 -26.24
CA ASN A 421 -15.83 -1.66 -26.33
C ASN A 421 -15.40 -2.90 -25.51
N ALA A 422 -16.34 -3.59 -24.85
CA ALA A 422 -16.02 -4.70 -23.97
C ALA A 422 -15.51 -5.91 -24.75
N LYS A 423 -14.58 -6.65 -24.13
CA LYS A 423 -14.04 -7.90 -24.68
C LYS A 423 -14.80 -9.06 -24.06
N LEU A 424 -15.70 -9.66 -24.83
CA LEU A 424 -16.62 -10.70 -24.38
C LEU A 424 -16.39 -12.09 -25.02
N PRO A 425 -15.21 -12.47 -25.56
CA PRO A 425 -15.09 -13.75 -26.23
C PRO A 425 -15.41 -14.90 -25.28
N SER A 426 -16.20 -15.87 -25.75
CA SER A 426 -16.64 -17.05 -24.99
C SER A 426 -17.42 -16.75 -23.71
N SER A 427 -17.93 -15.52 -23.53
CA SER A 427 -18.79 -15.18 -22.38
C SER A 427 -20.19 -15.79 -22.50
N VAL A 428 -20.89 -15.91 -21.38
CA VAL A 428 -22.20 -16.55 -21.29
C VAL A 428 -23.23 -15.56 -20.76
N PHE A 429 -24.28 -15.30 -21.54
CA PHE A 429 -25.46 -14.49 -21.23
C PHE A 429 -26.74 -15.33 -21.33
N ALA A 430 -26.64 -16.64 -21.14
CA ALA A 430 -27.79 -17.53 -21.27
C ALA A 430 -28.90 -17.08 -20.32
N GLU A 431 -30.15 -16.99 -20.81
CA GLU A 431 -31.32 -16.56 -20.00
C GLU A 431 -31.21 -15.13 -19.40
N ALA A 432 -30.23 -14.32 -19.82
CA ALA A 432 -30.05 -12.98 -19.30
C ALA A 432 -31.08 -11.98 -19.86
N TRP A 433 -31.38 -10.94 -19.08
CA TRP A 433 -32.26 -9.84 -19.48
C TRP A 433 -31.45 -8.61 -19.91
N LEU A 434 -31.38 -8.33 -21.21
CA LEU A 434 -30.52 -7.30 -21.81
C LEU A 434 -31.34 -6.18 -22.47
N TYR A 435 -32.54 -5.89 -21.95
CA TYR A 435 -33.36 -4.80 -22.46
C TYR A 435 -32.62 -3.47 -22.36
N GLY A 436 -32.41 -2.78 -23.48
CA GLY A 436 -31.72 -1.48 -23.51
C GLY A 436 -30.19 -1.56 -23.35
N ALA A 437 -29.61 -2.75 -23.24
CA ALA A 437 -28.17 -2.91 -23.13
C ALA A 437 -27.44 -2.49 -24.44
N THR A 438 -26.26 -1.90 -24.31
CA THR A 438 -25.46 -1.43 -25.45
C THR A 438 -24.20 -2.27 -25.64
N PHE A 439 -23.81 -2.49 -26.90
CA PHE A 439 -22.65 -3.31 -27.28
C PHE A 439 -21.77 -2.61 -28.34
N ASP A 440 -21.76 -1.29 -28.40
CA ASP A 440 -21.05 -0.56 -29.46
C ASP A 440 -19.56 -0.94 -29.48
N HIS A 441 -19.07 -1.43 -30.62
CA HIS A 441 -17.69 -1.89 -30.82
C HIS A 441 -17.24 -3.05 -29.89
N ALA A 442 -18.16 -3.77 -29.26
CA ALA A 442 -17.83 -4.94 -28.43
C ALA A 442 -17.30 -6.13 -29.26
N LEU A 443 -16.49 -6.97 -28.62
CA LEU A 443 -15.97 -8.22 -29.22
C LEU A 443 -16.74 -9.42 -28.68
N LEU A 444 -17.65 -9.99 -29.48
CA LEU A 444 -18.62 -11.01 -29.04
C LEU A 444 -18.27 -12.44 -29.51
N LEU A 445 -17.04 -12.73 -29.94
CA LEU A 445 -16.70 -14.02 -30.56
C LEU A 445 -17.08 -15.22 -29.67
N ASN A 446 -17.84 -16.17 -30.21
CA ASN A 446 -18.33 -17.35 -29.48
C ASN A 446 -19.15 -17.05 -28.20
N THR A 447 -19.72 -15.84 -28.09
CA THR A 447 -20.58 -15.47 -26.95
C THR A 447 -21.89 -16.24 -26.99
N ASN A 448 -22.37 -16.69 -25.82
CA ASN A 448 -23.61 -17.42 -25.69
C ASN A 448 -24.76 -16.54 -25.18
N PHE A 449 -25.67 -16.13 -26.07
CA PHE A 449 -26.93 -15.44 -25.75
C PHE A 449 -28.15 -16.37 -25.78
N SER A 450 -27.97 -17.68 -25.59
CA SER A 450 -29.09 -18.62 -25.69
C SER A 450 -30.21 -18.28 -24.72
N SER A 451 -31.46 -18.24 -25.18
CA SER A 451 -32.62 -17.83 -24.37
C SER A 451 -32.52 -16.41 -23.76
N ALA A 452 -31.63 -15.53 -24.24
CA ALA A 452 -31.53 -14.17 -23.72
C ALA A 452 -32.64 -13.24 -24.25
N MET A 453 -32.92 -12.15 -23.52
CA MET A 453 -33.84 -11.09 -23.93
C MET A 453 -33.06 -9.89 -24.49
N LEU A 454 -32.98 -9.77 -25.81
CA LEU A 454 -32.20 -8.79 -26.57
C LEU A 454 -33.11 -7.88 -27.42
N VAL A 455 -34.26 -7.50 -26.86
CA VAL A 455 -35.25 -6.67 -27.55
C VAL A 455 -34.67 -5.29 -27.85
N GLN A 456 -34.78 -4.85 -29.10
CA GLN A 456 -34.34 -3.53 -29.58
C GLN A 456 -32.83 -3.26 -29.40
N VAL A 457 -32.01 -4.30 -29.26
CA VAL A 457 -30.55 -4.15 -29.15
C VAL A 457 -29.96 -3.77 -30.51
N ASP A 458 -29.03 -2.82 -30.49
CA ASP A 458 -28.30 -2.36 -31.68
C ASP A 458 -26.98 -3.11 -31.83
N PHE A 459 -26.85 -3.89 -32.91
CA PHE A 459 -25.62 -4.61 -33.26
C PHE A 459 -24.87 -3.97 -34.43
N ARG A 460 -25.31 -2.82 -34.98
CA ARG A 460 -24.73 -2.21 -36.20
C ARG A 460 -23.25 -1.88 -36.06
N ASN A 461 -22.83 -1.53 -34.86
CA ASN A 461 -21.45 -1.15 -34.56
C ASN A 461 -20.55 -2.35 -34.21
N ILE A 462 -21.06 -3.58 -34.37
CA ILE A 462 -20.26 -4.80 -34.28
C ILE A 462 -19.62 -5.05 -35.65
N VAL A 463 -18.32 -4.75 -35.75
CA VAL A 463 -17.57 -4.78 -37.00
C VAL A 463 -16.74 -6.06 -37.18
N GLY A 464 -16.34 -6.34 -38.43
CA GLY A 464 -15.39 -7.41 -38.74
C GLY A 464 -15.97 -8.81 -38.48
N ASN A 465 -15.26 -9.62 -37.71
CA ASN A 465 -15.66 -10.99 -37.35
C ASN A 465 -16.16 -11.10 -35.90
N ALA A 466 -16.51 -9.99 -35.26
CA ALA A 466 -16.85 -9.97 -33.83
C ALA A 466 -18.12 -10.74 -33.46
N LEU A 467 -19.03 -11.04 -34.40
CA LEU A 467 -20.18 -11.94 -34.19
C LEU A 467 -19.92 -13.41 -34.56
N ALA A 468 -18.69 -13.78 -34.96
CA ALA A 468 -18.36 -15.16 -35.29
C ALA A 468 -18.73 -16.12 -34.15
N GLY A 469 -19.46 -17.18 -34.46
CA GLY A 469 -19.80 -18.24 -33.51
C GLY A 469 -20.78 -17.86 -32.41
N VAL A 470 -21.41 -16.68 -32.48
CA VAL A 470 -22.37 -16.25 -31.46
C VAL A 470 -23.60 -17.16 -31.46
N ASN A 471 -24.04 -17.54 -30.26
CA ASN A 471 -25.21 -18.37 -30.06
C ASN A 471 -26.42 -17.54 -29.61
N PHE A 472 -27.33 -17.24 -30.53
CA PHE A 472 -28.64 -16.62 -30.25
C PHE A 472 -29.78 -17.65 -30.20
N ALA A 473 -29.49 -18.94 -30.01
CA ALA A 473 -30.55 -19.94 -30.02
C ALA A 473 -31.62 -19.65 -28.96
N ARG A 474 -32.89 -19.65 -29.34
CA ARG A 474 -34.04 -19.33 -28.47
C ARG A 474 -34.03 -17.91 -27.87
N ALA A 475 -33.17 -17.01 -28.36
CA ALA A 475 -33.15 -15.62 -27.90
C ALA A 475 -34.34 -14.83 -28.43
N CYS A 476 -34.75 -13.80 -27.69
CA CYS A 476 -35.71 -12.80 -28.14
C CYS A 476 -34.97 -11.60 -28.73
N LEU A 477 -35.00 -11.43 -30.04
CA LEU A 477 -34.31 -10.38 -30.79
C LEU A 477 -35.31 -9.46 -31.50
N VAL A 478 -36.47 -9.26 -30.88
CA VAL A 478 -37.55 -8.45 -31.45
C VAL A 478 -37.05 -7.04 -31.69
N SER A 479 -37.18 -6.56 -32.93
CA SER A 479 -36.69 -5.24 -33.35
C SER A 479 -35.20 -4.98 -33.12
N ALA A 480 -34.37 -6.03 -33.03
CA ALA A 480 -32.91 -5.88 -33.00
C ALA A 480 -32.36 -5.42 -34.36
N ASP A 481 -31.31 -4.59 -34.32
CA ASP A 481 -30.72 -3.98 -35.51
C ASP A 481 -29.41 -4.67 -35.89
N PHE A 482 -29.40 -5.39 -37.01
CA PHE A 482 -28.24 -6.11 -37.56
C PHE A 482 -27.74 -5.48 -38.86
N ARG A 483 -28.07 -4.22 -39.15
CA ARG A 483 -27.68 -3.60 -40.43
C ARG A 483 -26.16 -3.57 -40.59
N ASN A 484 -25.69 -3.95 -41.77
CA ASN A 484 -24.27 -4.01 -42.16
C ASN A 484 -23.40 -5.00 -41.35
N VAL A 485 -24.02 -5.85 -40.52
CA VAL A 485 -23.28 -6.79 -39.68
C VAL A 485 -22.82 -8.00 -40.49
N ASN A 486 -21.61 -8.49 -40.20
CA ASN A 486 -21.11 -9.75 -40.72
C ASN A 486 -21.31 -10.89 -39.71
N ALA A 487 -22.46 -11.56 -39.80
CA ALA A 487 -22.77 -12.74 -38.98
C ALA A 487 -22.25 -14.05 -39.59
N SER A 488 -21.62 -14.00 -40.76
CA SER A 488 -21.10 -15.17 -41.49
C SER A 488 -19.64 -15.04 -41.92
N PRO A 489 -18.69 -14.75 -41.01
CA PRO A 489 -17.28 -14.67 -41.39
C PRO A 489 -16.79 -16.03 -41.92
N ALA A 490 -16.04 -15.99 -43.03
CA ALA A 490 -15.51 -17.19 -43.68
C ALA A 490 -14.52 -17.93 -42.75
N GLY A 491 -14.62 -19.26 -42.69
CA GLY A 491 -13.74 -20.11 -41.87
C GLY A 491 -13.99 -20.05 -40.36
N ALA A 492 -14.99 -19.29 -39.90
CA ALA A 492 -15.33 -19.18 -38.50
C ALA A 492 -16.48 -20.11 -38.08
N THR A 493 -16.64 -20.32 -36.78
CA THR A 493 -17.80 -21.00 -36.19
C THR A 493 -19.08 -20.29 -36.62
N ARG A 494 -20.13 -21.07 -36.95
CA ARG A 494 -21.39 -20.56 -37.45
C ARG A 494 -22.18 -19.85 -36.35
N THR A 495 -22.60 -18.62 -36.61
CA THR A 495 -23.58 -17.91 -35.79
C THR A 495 -24.93 -18.61 -35.91
N THR A 496 -25.60 -18.83 -34.79
CA THR A 496 -26.88 -19.54 -34.75
C THR A 496 -27.99 -18.66 -34.18
N PHE A 497 -29.14 -18.68 -34.83
CA PHE A 497 -30.39 -18.07 -34.41
C PHE A 497 -31.49 -19.15 -34.28
N SER A 498 -31.11 -20.40 -34.03
CA SER A 498 -32.05 -21.51 -33.97
C SER A 498 -33.18 -21.23 -32.99
N VAL A 499 -34.43 -21.29 -33.45
CA VAL A 499 -35.63 -21.04 -32.62
C VAL A 499 -35.67 -19.62 -32.01
N ALA A 500 -34.89 -18.67 -32.52
CA ALA A 500 -34.91 -17.29 -32.04
C ALA A 500 -36.14 -16.52 -32.57
N CYS A 501 -36.65 -15.57 -31.80
CA CYS A 501 -37.65 -14.60 -32.28
C CYS A 501 -36.97 -13.41 -32.93
N LEU A 502 -37.10 -13.29 -34.24
CA LEU A 502 -36.51 -12.24 -35.08
C LEU A 502 -37.59 -11.27 -35.61
N ALA A 503 -38.75 -11.19 -34.93
CA ALA A 503 -39.86 -10.32 -35.35
C ALA A 503 -39.42 -8.86 -35.40
N GLY A 504 -39.52 -8.23 -36.57
CA GLY A 504 -39.11 -6.85 -36.80
C GLY A 504 -37.61 -6.56 -36.71
N ALA A 505 -36.76 -7.59 -36.61
CA ALA A 505 -35.31 -7.40 -36.72
C ALA A 505 -34.93 -6.86 -38.12
N ASP A 506 -33.89 -6.03 -38.20
CA ASP A 506 -33.42 -5.44 -39.44
C ASP A 506 -32.07 -6.02 -39.85
N PHE A 507 -32.06 -6.82 -40.91
CA PHE A 507 -30.85 -7.41 -41.51
C PHE A 507 -30.44 -6.71 -42.81
N SER A 508 -30.84 -5.47 -43.04
CA SER A 508 -30.48 -4.74 -44.27
C SER A 508 -28.96 -4.69 -44.45
N ALA A 509 -28.48 -5.18 -45.58
CA ALA A 509 -27.05 -5.31 -45.90
C ALA A 509 -26.22 -6.18 -44.93
N ALA A 510 -26.85 -7.02 -44.11
CA ALA A 510 -26.15 -8.00 -43.28
C ALA A 510 -25.62 -9.18 -44.13
N LEU A 511 -24.47 -9.73 -43.76
CA LEU A 511 -23.93 -10.96 -44.35
C LEU A 511 -24.41 -12.16 -43.53
N LEU A 512 -25.30 -12.95 -44.15
CA LEU A 512 -25.93 -14.14 -43.55
C LEU A 512 -25.59 -15.42 -44.31
N GLY A 513 -24.39 -15.52 -44.90
CA GLY A 513 -24.02 -16.61 -45.83
C GLY A 513 -23.94 -18.01 -45.20
N ASN A 514 -23.56 -18.08 -43.93
CA ASN A 514 -23.16 -19.29 -43.20
C ASN A 514 -23.80 -19.36 -41.79
N VAL A 515 -25.01 -18.83 -41.64
CA VAL A 515 -25.73 -18.81 -40.35
C VAL A 515 -26.65 -20.02 -40.22
N ILE A 516 -27.07 -20.33 -38.98
CA ILE A 516 -28.08 -21.35 -38.70
C ILE A 516 -29.37 -20.65 -38.29
N LEU A 517 -30.45 -20.82 -39.05
CA LEU A 517 -31.76 -20.22 -38.79
C LEU A 517 -32.84 -21.26 -38.45
N THR A 518 -32.47 -22.51 -38.16
CA THR A 518 -33.45 -23.61 -37.95
C THR A 518 -34.50 -23.22 -36.92
N GLY A 519 -35.77 -23.19 -37.32
CA GLY A 519 -36.89 -22.80 -36.46
C GLY A 519 -36.96 -21.31 -36.08
N ALA A 520 -36.10 -20.44 -36.62
CA ALA A 520 -36.16 -19.00 -36.36
C ALA A 520 -37.47 -18.40 -36.85
N GLN A 521 -38.01 -17.45 -36.09
CA GLN A 521 -39.34 -16.89 -36.28
C GLN A 521 -39.25 -15.45 -36.78
N LEU A 522 -39.77 -15.22 -37.99
CA LEU A 522 -39.75 -13.91 -38.65
C LEU A 522 -41.19 -13.40 -38.84
N SER A 523 -41.39 -12.08 -38.82
CA SER A 523 -42.69 -11.47 -39.11
C SER A 523 -42.75 -10.86 -40.51
N SER A 524 -43.89 -11.01 -41.18
CA SER A 524 -44.20 -10.37 -42.47
C SER A 524 -45.10 -9.14 -42.36
N ALA A 525 -45.66 -8.90 -41.18
CA ALA A 525 -46.59 -7.82 -40.89
C ALA A 525 -46.19 -7.10 -39.60
N ASN A 526 -46.79 -5.94 -39.37
CA ASN A 526 -46.76 -5.31 -38.06
C ASN A 526 -47.41 -6.24 -37.03
N GLY A 527 -46.89 -6.24 -35.80
CA GLY A 527 -47.45 -7.04 -34.72
C GLY A 527 -46.98 -6.56 -33.36
N SER A 528 -47.37 -7.32 -32.34
CA SER A 528 -46.93 -7.08 -30.98
C SER A 528 -46.66 -8.40 -30.27
N ILE A 529 -45.69 -8.40 -29.37
CA ILE A 529 -45.37 -9.54 -28.51
C ILE A 529 -45.20 -9.07 -27.08
N VAL A 530 -45.70 -9.87 -26.14
CA VAL A 530 -45.46 -9.62 -24.72
C VAL A 530 -44.18 -10.32 -24.30
N VAL A 531 -43.15 -9.55 -23.94
CA VAL A 531 -41.89 -10.09 -23.42
C VAL A 531 -41.92 -10.07 -21.89
N SER A 532 -41.61 -11.19 -21.25
CA SER A 532 -41.67 -11.32 -19.79
C SER A 532 -40.48 -12.11 -19.25
N HIS A 533 -40.22 -11.95 -17.95
CA HIS A 533 -39.19 -12.71 -17.21
C HIS A 533 -39.71 -13.08 -15.83
N THR A 534 -39.06 -14.03 -15.15
CA THR A 534 -39.42 -14.45 -13.78
C THR A 534 -39.53 -13.26 -12.81
N TRP A 535 -38.61 -12.29 -12.88
CA TRP A 535 -38.62 -11.07 -12.06
C TRP A 535 -39.40 -9.88 -12.65
N ARG A 536 -39.91 -9.99 -13.89
CA ARG A 536 -40.83 -9.02 -14.52
C ARG A 536 -42.08 -9.75 -15.03
N PRO A 537 -42.98 -10.19 -14.15
CA PRO A 537 -44.10 -11.08 -14.47
C PRO A 537 -45.20 -10.41 -15.31
N ASN A 538 -45.37 -9.09 -15.18
CA ASN A 538 -46.38 -8.35 -15.93
C ASN A 538 -46.00 -8.14 -17.40
N GLY A 539 -44.78 -8.52 -17.77
CA GLY A 539 -44.24 -8.38 -19.12
C GLY A 539 -44.22 -6.94 -19.63
N ARG A 540 -43.79 -6.78 -20.88
CA ARG A 540 -43.84 -5.53 -21.64
C ARG A 540 -44.31 -5.86 -23.04
N THR A 541 -45.31 -5.14 -23.52
CA THR A 541 -45.74 -5.24 -24.91
C THR A 541 -44.77 -4.49 -25.81
N ILE A 542 -44.21 -5.18 -26.79
CA ILE A 542 -43.30 -4.64 -27.78
C ILE A 542 -44.00 -4.68 -29.12
N TYR A 543 -44.12 -3.53 -29.76
CA TYR A 543 -44.63 -3.41 -31.12
C TYR A 543 -43.48 -3.49 -32.11
N TYR A 544 -43.67 -4.25 -33.18
CA TYR A 544 -42.66 -4.45 -34.21
C TYR A 544 -43.24 -4.29 -35.62
N THR A 545 -42.38 -3.91 -36.56
CA THR A 545 -42.64 -3.89 -38.00
C THR A 545 -42.29 -5.25 -38.63
N PRO A 546 -42.56 -5.48 -39.94
CA PRO A 546 -42.04 -6.66 -40.62
C PRO A 546 -40.52 -6.79 -40.46
N THR A 547 -40.04 -8.02 -40.32
CA THR A 547 -38.61 -8.32 -40.33
C THR A 547 -38.03 -7.95 -41.70
N ILE A 548 -36.92 -7.21 -41.71
CA ILE A 548 -36.25 -6.74 -42.93
C ILE A 548 -35.06 -7.66 -43.23
N LEU A 549 -34.94 -8.10 -44.49
CA LEU A 549 -33.94 -9.05 -44.95
C LEU A 549 -33.03 -8.42 -46.03
N PRO A 550 -31.78 -8.89 -46.20
CA PRO A 550 -30.88 -8.36 -47.21
C PRO A 550 -31.40 -8.64 -48.65
N PRO A 551 -31.10 -7.76 -49.64
CA PRO A 551 -31.56 -7.94 -51.03
C PRO A 551 -31.05 -9.21 -51.71
N ALA A 552 -29.79 -9.59 -51.42
CA ALA A 552 -29.25 -10.90 -51.76
C ALA A 552 -29.67 -11.87 -50.66
N ARG A 553 -30.58 -12.80 -50.99
CA ARG A 553 -31.03 -13.87 -50.09
C ARG A 553 -29.82 -14.62 -49.52
N THR A 554 -29.99 -15.25 -48.35
CA THR A 554 -28.91 -15.92 -47.59
C THR A 554 -28.02 -16.81 -48.46
N GLY A 555 -26.81 -17.15 -48.02
CA GLY A 555 -25.89 -18.00 -48.79
C GLY A 555 -26.34 -19.47 -48.91
N SER A 556 -25.70 -20.24 -49.79
CA SER A 556 -25.93 -21.69 -49.96
C SER A 556 -25.63 -22.50 -48.69
N ASP A 557 -24.71 -22.01 -47.86
CA ASP A 557 -24.29 -22.67 -46.62
C ASP A 557 -25.17 -22.30 -45.42
N THR A 558 -26.19 -21.45 -45.64
CA THR A 558 -27.17 -21.12 -44.60
C THR A 558 -28.10 -22.30 -44.35
N THR A 559 -28.42 -22.57 -43.09
CA THR A 559 -29.52 -23.48 -42.75
C THR A 559 -30.79 -22.67 -42.58
N CYS A 560 -31.80 -22.92 -43.39
CA CYS A 560 -33.08 -22.20 -43.37
C CYS A 560 -33.95 -22.60 -42.17
N PRO A 561 -35.01 -21.83 -41.86
CA PRO A 561 -35.92 -22.16 -40.76
C PRO A 561 -36.60 -23.52 -40.87
N ASP A 562 -36.85 -24.02 -42.08
CA ASP A 562 -37.36 -25.37 -42.34
C ASP A 562 -36.31 -26.50 -42.19
N GLY A 563 -35.06 -26.16 -41.86
CA GLY A 563 -33.94 -27.08 -41.71
C GLY A 563 -33.20 -27.43 -43.01
N GLY A 564 -33.69 -27.00 -44.17
CA GLY A 564 -33.02 -27.22 -45.45
C GLY A 564 -31.83 -26.28 -45.67
N ARG A 565 -30.96 -26.61 -46.64
CA ARG A 565 -29.87 -25.71 -47.05
C ARG A 565 -30.39 -24.52 -47.87
N GLY A 566 -29.70 -23.39 -47.75
CA GLY A 566 -29.99 -22.14 -48.44
C GLY A 566 -29.62 -22.17 -49.93
N PRO A 567 -29.83 -21.06 -50.67
CA PRO A 567 -30.33 -19.76 -50.22
C PRO A 567 -31.79 -19.83 -49.74
N CYS A 568 -32.10 -19.18 -48.62
CA CYS A 568 -33.43 -19.21 -48.02
C CYS A 568 -34.34 -18.23 -48.76
N SER A 569 -35.43 -18.74 -49.34
CA SER A 569 -36.46 -17.89 -49.92
C SER A 569 -37.23 -17.16 -48.82
N ILE A 570 -37.85 -16.03 -49.15
CA ILE A 570 -38.67 -15.30 -48.17
C ILE A 570 -39.84 -16.14 -47.65
N GLU A 571 -40.40 -17.05 -48.46
CA GLU A 571 -41.42 -17.99 -48.01
C GLU A 571 -40.84 -19.02 -47.03
N ARG A 572 -39.67 -19.60 -47.33
CA ARG A 572 -38.98 -20.56 -46.46
C ARG A 572 -38.51 -19.94 -45.13
N LEU A 573 -38.26 -18.64 -45.13
CA LEU A 573 -37.89 -17.88 -43.93
C LEU A 573 -39.08 -17.61 -42.99
N ARG A 574 -40.33 -17.67 -43.48
CA ARG A 574 -41.55 -17.31 -42.73
C ARG A 574 -42.38 -18.52 -42.30
N SER A 575 -41.78 -19.72 -42.27
CA SER A 575 -42.50 -20.98 -42.02
C SER A 575 -42.94 -21.18 -40.58
N VAL A 576 -42.34 -20.47 -39.62
CA VAL A 576 -42.64 -20.58 -38.18
C VAL A 576 -43.31 -19.30 -37.69
N PRO A 577 -44.51 -19.40 -37.07
CA PRO A 577 -45.22 -18.22 -36.57
C PRO A 577 -44.49 -17.59 -35.37
N VAL A 578 -44.60 -16.27 -35.26
CA VAL A 578 -44.18 -15.51 -34.07
C VAL A 578 -45.22 -15.76 -32.97
N PRO A 579 -44.81 -16.11 -31.74
CA PRO A 579 -45.74 -16.32 -30.63
C PRO A 579 -46.27 -14.99 -30.07
N ASP A 580 -47.43 -15.04 -29.41
CA ASP A 580 -48.05 -13.88 -28.78
C ASP A 580 -47.27 -13.39 -27.53
N ALA A 581 -46.52 -14.29 -26.89
CA ALA A 581 -45.68 -14.00 -25.74
C ALA A 581 -44.33 -14.70 -25.84
N TRP A 582 -43.28 -14.02 -25.36
CA TRP A 582 -41.95 -14.58 -25.17
C TRP A 582 -41.61 -14.60 -23.68
N ARG A 583 -41.23 -15.78 -23.20
CA ARG A 583 -40.66 -15.98 -21.88
C ARG A 583 -39.53 -16.99 -22.03
N PRO A 584 -38.30 -16.64 -21.64
CA PRO A 584 -37.17 -17.54 -21.80
C PRO A 584 -37.35 -18.88 -21.05
#